data_AF-A0AAV4AEA4-F1
#
_entry.id   AF-A0AAV4AEA4-F1
#
_cell.length_a   1.000
_cell.length_b   1.000
_cell.length_c   1.000
_cell.angle_alpha   90.00
_cell.angle_beta   90.00
_cell.angle_gamma   90.00
#
_symmetry.space_group_name_H-M   'P 1'
#
loop_
_entity.id
_entity.type
_entity.pdbx_description
1 polymer ?
#
loop_
_entity_poly.entity_id
_entity_poly.type
_entity_poly.pdbx_seq_one_letter_code
_entity_poly.pdbx_strand_id
1 'polypeptide(L)'
;MEREDKIREKFKKIEANRYKVNWSFGVLLWEIFTLGGTPYAAIDSQQLFGYLKDGHRLRKPRLCDQDMYAMMLQCWNETPERRPVVDELAARLAKMLEKSQVYINLGRQEESLYTEIDHSLEQ
;
A
#
# COMPACT_ATOMS: atom_id res chain seq x y z
N MET A 1 -9.76 24.12 29.04
CA MET A 1 -8.49 24.41 28.36
C MET A 1 -7.55 23.20 28.36
N GLU A 2 -6.74 22.93 29.40
CA GLU A 2 -5.71 21.86 29.35
C GLU A 2 -6.26 20.44 29.06
N ARG A 3 -7.44 20.10 29.60
CA ARG A 3 -8.11 18.81 29.34
C ARG A 3 -8.57 18.69 27.88
N GLU A 4 -9.02 19.77 27.28
CA GLU A 4 -9.52 19.79 25.90
C GLU A 4 -8.37 19.69 24.91
N ASP A 5 -7.23 20.33 25.20
CA ASP A 5 -6.02 20.25 24.38
C ASP A 5 -5.46 18.82 24.38
N LYS A 6 -5.42 18.16 25.54
CA LYS A 6 -5.06 16.74 25.66
C LYS A 6 -6.00 15.82 24.87
N ILE A 7 -7.30 16.15 24.81
CA ILE A 7 -8.27 15.40 24.02
C ILE A 7 -8.02 15.59 22.52
N ARG A 8 -7.81 16.83 22.06
CA ARG A 8 -7.48 17.12 20.65
C ARG A 8 -6.22 16.40 20.19
N GLU A 9 -5.19 16.38 21.02
CA GLU A 9 -3.94 15.71 20.70
C GLU A 9 -4.10 14.19 20.58
N LYS A 10 -4.87 13.57 21.48
CA LYS A 10 -5.22 12.15 21.37
C LYS A 10 -5.96 11.86 20.07
N PHE A 11 -6.94 12.68 19.69
CA PHE A 11 -7.66 12.51 18.42
C PHE A 11 -6.73 12.62 17.22
N LYS A 12 -5.87 13.64 17.14
CA LYS A 12 -4.88 13.78 16.06
C LYS A 12 -3.97 12.56 15.94
N LYS A 13 -3.52 12.01 17.07
CA LYS A 13 -2.66 10.82 17.08
C LYS A 13 -3.40 9.57 16.59
N ILE A 14 -4.67 9.41 16.96
CA ILE A 14 -5.52 8.32 16.46
C ILE A 14 -5.69 8.42 14.95
N GLU A 15 -5.98 9.62 14.43
CA GLU A 15 -6.13 9.85 12.99
C GLU A 15 -4.83 9.61 12.24
N ALA A 16 -3.71 10.15 12.73
CA ALA A 16 -2.39 9.92 12.14
C ALA A 16 -2.03 8.43 12.10
N ASN A 17 -2.37 7.66 13.15
CA ASN A 17 -2.16 6.22 13.16
C ASN A 17 -3.03 5.49 12.13
N ARG A 18 -4.32 5.88 12.01
CA ARG A 18 -5.22 5.33 10.99
C ARG A 18 -4.66 5.52 9.58
N TYR A 19 -4.16 6.72 9.27
CA TYR A 19 -3.61 7.01 7.94
C TYR A 19 -2.33 6.23 7.63
N LYS A 20 -1.53 5.89 8.65
CA LYS A 20 -0.36 5.00 8.52
C LYS A 20 -0.80 3.58 8.20
N VAL A 21 -1.81 3.06 8.90
CA VAL A 21 -2.37 1.72 8.62
C VAL A 21 -2.83 1.62 7.16
N ASN A 22 -3.57 2.62 6.68
CA ASN A 22 -4.06 2.64 5.30
C ASN A 22 -2.91 2.61 4.28
N TRP A 23 -1.83 3.37 4.53
CA TRP A 23 -0.65 3.38 3.67
C TRP A 23 0.03 2.00 3.63
N SER A 24 0.32 1.43 4.80
CA SER A 24 0.96 0.12 4.91
C SER A 24 0.11 -0.99 4.30
N PHE A 25 -1.22 -0.89 4.38
CA PHE A 25 -2.12 -1.82 3.71
C PHE A 25 -1.98 -1.75 2.18
N GLY A 26 -1.81 -0.55 1.60
CA GLY A 26 -1.51 -0.41 0.17
C GLY A 26 -0.19 -1.10 -0.22
N VAL A 27 0.85 -0.99 0.63
CA VAL A 27 2.13 -1.70 0.45
C VAL A 27 1.93 -3.20 0.51
N LEU A 28 1.18 -3.71 1.49
CA LEU A 28 0.85 -5.13 1.60
C LEU A 28 0.14 -5.67 0.37
N LEU A 29 -0.85 -4.93 -0.15
CA LEU A 29 -1.49 -5.31 -1.41
C LEU A 29 -0.44 -5.39 -2.53
N TRP A 30 0.46 -4.42 -2.64
CA TRP A 30 1.52 -4.47 -3.65
C TRP A 30 2.44 -5.69 -3.50
N GLU A 31 2.82 -6.05 -2.28
CA GLU A 31 3.61 -7.25 -1.97
C GLU A 31 2.88 -8.52 -2.41
N ILE A 32 1.57 -8.64 -2.12
CA ILE A 32 0.75 -9.78 -2.57
C ILE A 32 0.79 -9.92 -4.10
N PHE A 33 0.61 -8.82 -4.82
CA PHE A 33 0.55 -8.83 -6.29
C PHE A 33 1.92 -8.92 -6.99
N THR A 34 3.00 -8.73 -6.23
CA THR A 34 4.38 -9.04 -6.66
C THR A 34 4.87 -10.38 -6.13
N LEU A 35 4.01 -11.13 -5.43
CA LEU A 35 4.31 -12.45 -4.86
C LEU A 35 5.48 -12.39 -3.85
N GLY A 36 5.52 -11.34 -3.03
CA GLY A 36 6.52 -11.14 -1.98
C GLY A 36 7.71 -10.26 -2.39
N GLY A 37 7.57 -9.45 -3.44
CA GLY A 37 8.64 -8.54 -3.84
C GLY A 37 8.95 -7.49 -2.77
N THR A 38 10.21 -7.04 -2.70
CA THR A 38 10.65 -6.03 -1.74
C THR A 38 10.19 -4.61 -2.17
N PRO A 39 9.37 -3.91 -1.37
CA PRO A 39 8.93 -2.56 -1.68
C PRO A 39 10.12 -1.59 -1.80
N TYR A 40 10.15 -0.82 -2.89
CA TYR A 40 11.20 0.19 -3.14
C TYR A 40 12.65 -0.34 -3.12
N ALA A 41 12.89 -1.61 -3.46
CA ALA A 41 14.21 -2.25 -3.42
C ALA A 41 15.36 -1.46 -4.10
N ALA A 42 15.04 -0.70 -5.15
CA ALA A 42 16.02 0.10 -5.89
C ALA A 42 16.32 1.48 -5.28
N ILE A 43 15.73 1.83 -4.14
CA ILE A 43 15.82 3.16 -3.53
C ILE A 43 16.39 3.04 -2.11
N ASP A 44 17.44 3.79 -1.84
CA ASP A 44 18.01 3.84 -0.49
C ASP A 44 17.02 4.42 0.52
N SER A 45 17.01 3.88 1.73
CA SER A 45 16.11 4.31 2.82
C SER A 45 16.18 5.82 3.11
N GLN A 46 17.36 6.45 2.97
CA GLN A 46 17.55 7.89 3.19
C GLN A 46 16.93 8.72 2.06
N GLN A 47 16.85 8.17 0.85
CA GLN A 47 16.29 8.84 -0.32
C GLN A 47 14.78 8.62 -0.45
N LEU A 48 14.25 7.55 0.15
CA LEU A 48 12.84 7.16 0.05
C LEU A 48 11.88 8.29 0.45
N PHE A 49 12.20 9.05 1.50
CA PHE A 49 11.34 10.16 1.94
C PHE A 49 11.22 11.24 0.85
N GLY A 50 12.34 11.64 0.23
CA GLY A 50 12.35 12.61 -0.87
C GLY A 50 11.58 12.08 -2.07
N TYR A 51 11.85 10.84 -2.47
CA TYR A 51 11.16 10.17 -3.57
C TYR A 51 9.63 10.16 -3.40
N LEU A 52 9.14 9.83 -2.19
CA LEU A 52 7.70 9.84 -1.90
C LEU A 52 7.10 11.25 -1.88
N LYS A 53 7.87 12.24 -1.42
CA LYS A 53 7.47 13.65 -1.38
C LYS A 53 7.34 14.25 -2.78
N ASP A 54 8.11 13.77 -3.75
CA ASP A 54 8.01 14.15 -5.16
C ASP A 54 6.83 13.47 -5.88
N GLY A 55 5.97 12.76 -5.15
CA GLY A 55 4.76 12.13 -5.67
C GLY A 55 4.97 10.74 -6.25
N HIS A 56 6.21 10.22 -6.24
CA HIS A 56 6.46 8.88 -6.75
C HIS A 56 5.88 7.79 -5.86
N ARG A 57 5.44 6.69 -6.48
CA ARG A 57 4.84 5.51 -5.82
C ARG A 57 5.38 4.23 -6.42
N LEU A 58 5.07 3.10 -5.77
CA LEU A 58 5.35 1.78 -6.35
C LEU A 58 4.62 1.63 -7.69
N ARG A 59 5.33 1.10 -8.69
CA ARG A 59 4.79 0.78 -10.01
C ARG A 59 3.71 -0.29 -9.92
N LYS A 60 2.74 -0.27 -10.83
CA LYS A 60 1.70 -1.31 -10.95
C LYS A 60 2.36 -2.69 -11.13
N PRO A 61 2.08 -3.67 -10.27
CA PRO A 61 2.55 -5.04 -10.47
C PRO A 61 1.99 -5.61 -11.78
N ARG A 62 2.79 -6.43 -12.48
CA ARG A 62 2.38 -7.03 -13.76
C ARG A 62 1.10 -7.88 -13.63
N LEU A 63 0.95 -8.55 -12.50
CA LEU A 63 -0.17 -9.46 -12.22
C LEU A 63 -1.42 -8.73 -11.73
N CYS A 64 -1.31 -7.44 -11.42
CA CYS A 64 -2.37 -6.64 -10.82
C CYS A 64 -3.25 -6.00 -11.91
N ASP A 65 -4.57 -6.12 -11.77
CA ASP A 65 -5.49 -5.38 -12.62
C ASP A 65 -5.53 -3.87 -12.29
N GLN A 66 -6.23 -3.10 -13.11
CA GLN A 66 -6.24 -1.64 -12.95
C GLN A 66 -7.06 -1.18 -11.73
N ASP A 67 -8.15 -1.88 -11.41
CA ASP A 67 -9.05 -1.51 -10.31
C ASP A 67 -8.37 -1.71 -8.95
N MET A 68 -7.61 -2.80 -8.82
CA MET A 68 -6.82 -3.10 -7.65
C MET A 68 -5.65 -2.11 -7.50
N TYR A 69 -4.93 -1.79 -8.58
CA TYR A 69 -3.88 -0.78 -8.50
C TYR A 69 -4.41 0.61 -8.15
N ALA A 70 -5.58 0.98 -8.65
CA ALA A 70 -6.25 2.21 -8.26
C ALA A 70 -6.57 2.25 -6.75
N MET A 71 -6.92 1.10 -6.15
CA MET A 71 -7.10 0.99 -4.70
C MET A 71 -5.77 1.22 -3.95
N MET A 72 -4.67 0.62 -4.41
CA MET A 72 -3.33 0.87 -3.84
C MET A 72 -2.95 2.35 -3.90
N LEU A 73 -3.19 3.03 -5.02
CA LEU A 73 -2.92 4.46 -5.18
C LEU A 73 -3.75 5.33 -4.22
N GLN A 74 -5.00 4.95 -3.93
CA GLN A 74 -5.83 5.65 -2.94
C GLN A 74 -5.26 5.52 -1.53
N CYS A 75 -4.74 4.35 -1.16
CA CYS A 75 -4.02 4.14 0.10
C CYS A 75 -2.78 5.04 0.22
N TRP A 76 -2.14 5.36 -0.90
CA TRP A 76 -0.94 6.21 -0.95
C TRP A 76 -1.20 7.67 -1.31
N ASN A 77 -2.42 8.16 -1.08
CA ASN A 77 -2.73 9.58 -1.27
C ASN A 77 -1.83 10.45 -0.38
N GLU A 78 -1.33 11.54 -0.95
CA GLU A 78 -0.51 12.53 -0.22
C GLU A 78 -1.30 13.16 0.93
N THR A 79 -2.57 13.47 0.69
CA THR A 79 -3.49 13.99 1.70
C THR A 79 -3.99 12.83 2.57
N PRO A 80 -3.59 12.74 3.86
CA PRO A 80 -3.95 11.62 4.72
C PRO A 80 -5.46 11.41 4.85
N GLU A 81 -6.23 12.48 4.90
CA GLU A 81 -7.69 12.50 5.01
C GLU A 81 -8.39 11.93 3.78
N ARG A 82 -7.70 11.87 2.63
CA ARG A 82 -8.23 11.28 1.38
C ARG A 82 -7.93 9.79 1.26
N ARG A 83 -7.19 9.21 2.20
CA ARG A 83 -6.93 7.76 2.21
C ARG A 83 -8.19 7.03 2.68
N PRO A 84 -8.63 5.98 1.97
CA PRO A 84 -9.81 5.22 2.33
C PRO A 84 -9.61 4.53 3.68
N VAL A 85 -10.67 4.42 4.47
CA VAL A 85 -10.61 3.66 5.73
C VAL A 85 -10.63 2.16 5.44
N VAL A 86 -10.08 1.35 6.36
CA VAL A 86 -9.94 -0.11 6.15
C VAL A 86 -11.29 -0.78 5.87
N ASP A 87 -12.38 -0.33 6.50
CA ASP A 87 -13.72 -0.89 6.26
C ASP A 87 -14.21 -0.64 4.82
N GLU A 88 -13.92 0.53 4.24
CA GLU A 88 -14.23 0.83 2.84
C GLU A 88 -13.41 -0.05 1.88
N LEU A 89 -12.13 -0.27 2.21
CA LEU A 89 -11.25 -1.16 1.45
C LEU A 89 -11.77 -2.60 1.48
N ALA A 90 -12.16 -3.10 2.66
CA ALA A 90 -12.72 -4.43 2.84
C ALA A 90 -14.04 -4.60 2.05
N ALA A 91 -14.95 -3.63 2.14
CA ALA A 91 -16.19 -3.65 1.38
C ALA A 91 -15.96 -3.64 -0.14
N ARG A 92 -14.97 -2.85 -0.61
CA ARG A 92 -14.61 -2.79 -2.02
C ARG A 92 -13.98 -4.10 -2.51
N LEU A 93 -13.11 -4.71 -1.71
CA LEU A 93 -12.55 -6.03 -1.99
C LEU A 93 -13.64 -7.11 -2.04
N ALA A 94 -14.58 -7.11 -1.10
CA ALA A 94 -15.72 -8.03 -1.11
C ALA A 94 -16.54 -7.90 -2.41
N LYS A 95 -16.86 -6.67 -2.82
CA LYS A 95 -17.56 -6.40 -4.08
C LYS A 95 -16.77 -6.82 -5.32
N MET A 96 -15.44 -6.76 -5.27
CA MET A 96 -14.59 -7.28 -6.35
C MET A 96 -14.70 -8.80 -6.41
N LEU A 97 -14.67 -9.50 -5.29
CA LEU A 97 -14.81 -10.97 -5.26
C LEU A 97 -16.15 -11.48 -5.83
N GLU A 98 -17.22 -10.69 -5.76
CA GLU A 98 -18.52 -11.02 -6.37
C GLU A 98 -18.48 -11.02 -7.91
N LYS A 99 -17.58 -10.24 -8.50
CA LYS A 99 -17.33 -10.26 -9.94
C LYS A 99 -16.39 -11.43 -10.19
N SER A 100 -16.85 -12.45 -10.93
CA SER A 100 -16.05 -13.63 -11.31
C SER A 100 -14.92 -13.27 -12.31
N GLN A 101 -14.04 -12.35 -11.92
CA GLN A 101 -12.95 -11.79 -12.69
C GLN A 101 -11.61 -12.23 -12.10
N VAL A 102 -10.62 -12.45 -12.97
CA VAL A 102 -9.26 -12.78 -12.57
C VAL A 102 -8.54 -11.50 -12.15
N TYR A 103 -8.28 -11.36 -10.84
CA TYR A 103 -7.56 -10.23 -10.27
C TYR A 103 -6.05 -10.39 -10.34
N ILE A 104 -5.56 -11.62 -10.15
CA ILE A 104 -4.13 -12.00 -10.22
C ILE A 104 -3.96 -12.97 -11.39
N ASN A 105 -3.15 -12.61 -12.38
CA ASN A 105 -2.91 -13.49 -13.53
C ASN A 105 -1.70 -14.42 -13.32
N LEU A 106 -1.92 -15.56 -12.64
CA LEU A 106 -0.88 -16.57 -12.40
C LEU A 106 -0.57 -17.46 -13.62
N GLY A 107 -1.35 -17.36 -14.71
CA GLY A 107 -1.15 -18.17 -15.92
C GLY A 107 0.06 -17.76 -16.76
N ARG A 108 0.71 -16.64 -16.42
CA ARG A 108 1.91 -16.14 -17.11
C ARG A 108 3.15 -16.66 -16.39
N GLN A 109 3.57 -17.89 -16.72
CA GLN A 109 4.86 -18.42 -16.28
C GLN A 109 5.99 -17.56 -16.87
N GLU A 110 6.52 -16.62 -16.08
CA GLU A 110 7.87 -16.10 -16.27
C GLU A 110 8.64 -16.40 -14.97
N GLU A 111 9.41 -17.49 -15.01
CA GLU A 111 10.33 -17.98 -13.97
C GLU A 111 11.40 -16.93 -13.56
N SER A 112 11.50 -15.82 -14.32
CA SER A 112 12.51 -14.78 -14.20
C SER A 112 12.16 -13.60 -13.27
N LEU A 113 10.97 -13.54 -12.68
CA LEU A 113 10.51 -12.37 -11.88
C LEU A 113 10.59 -12.55 -10.36
N TYR A 114 10.87 -13.78 -9.88
CA TYR A 114 10.81 -14.14 -8.47
C TYR A 114 12.13 -13.94 -7.70
N THR A 115 13.23 -13.63 -8.40
CA THR A 115 14.58 -13.77 -7.85
C THR A 115 15.18 -12.51 -7.22
N GLU A 116 14.42 -11.42 -7.07
CA GLU A 116 14.92 -10.19 -6.40
C GLU A 116 14.49 -10.10 -4.92
N ILE A 117 14.35 -11.24 -4.25
CA ILE A 117 14.31 -11.24 -2.78
C ILE A 117 15.76 -11.14 -2.30
N ASP A 118 16.15 -9.95 -1.83
CA ASP A 118 17.45 -9.76 -1.20
C ASP A 118 17.43 -10.41 0.20
N HIS A 119 17.90 -11.67 0.26
CA HIS A 119 18.06 -12.42 1.50
C HIS A 119 19.15 -11.85 2.44
N SER A 120 19.84 -10.77 2.06
CA SER A 120 20.88 -10.16 2.92
C SER A 120 20.33 -9.27 4.05
N LEU A 121 19.02 -8.99 4.06
CA LEU A 121 18.37 -8.12 5.05
C LEU A 121 17.72 -8.86 6.24
N GLU A 122 17.88 -10.18 6.35
CA GLU A 122 17.31 -11.00 7.44
C GLU A 122 18.30 -11.34 8.59
N GLN A 123 19.29 -10.48 8.88
CA GLN A 123 20.19 -10.66 10.04
C GLN A 123 20.05 -9.58 11.11
#